data_AF-A0A291Q8Z5-F1
#
_entry.id   AF-A0A291Q8Z5-F1
#
_cell.length_a   1.000
_cell.length_b   1.000
_cell.length_c   1.000
_cell.angle_alpha   90.00
_cell.angle_beta   90.00
_cell.angle_gamma   90.00
#
_symmetry.space_group_name_H-M   'P 1'
#
loop_
_entity.id
_entity.type
_entity.pdbx_description
1 polymer ?
#
loop_
_entity_poly.entity_id
_entity_poly.type
_entity_poly.pdbx_seq_one_letter_code
_entity_poly.pdbx_strand_id
1 'polypeptide(L)'
;MSTPLRVLVLVAVVLLYYWLGKAVLFRAVRHLAAVTRIGPARWNTAQRADVFELAAAGASHVVVVAALLAVTGIGPGMLVSGLARPELLGLGVLLGIGELAIGSLICRALIEVKLSGGGRRRGPAVPANSARHVGVSGTGVRAPTPVRTRPREDRGLSLRSWLGRSRGGWIRHHLTALKVLPLWAALGLTGVQVASEELVFRGIALTWLRDAGPFVALSTSIVLFVVMQAFFMSTWQGAMFPLVGGVVMGVVHGLVFWAVPDVAPLVVAHVVFFVFAVI
;
A
#
# COMPACT_ATOMS: atom_id res chain seq x y z
N MET A 1 20.49 26.16 3.37
CA MET A 1 20.10 25.41 2.15
C MET A 1 18.78 25.97 1.59
N SER A 2 18.73 26.29 0.29
CA SER A 2 17.51 26.84 -0.35
C SER A 2 16.38 25.81 -0.40
N THR A 3 15.12 26.26 -0.46
CA THR A 3 13.94 25.38 -0.53
C THR A 3 13.99 24.38 -1.69
N PRO A 4 14.31 24.77 -2.94
CA PRO A 4 14.37 23.82 -4.05
C PRO A 4 15.40 22.72 -3.83
N LEU A 5 16.54 23.07 -3.21
CA LEU A 5 17.57 22.11 -2.87
C LEU A 5 17.13 21.14 -1.76
N ARG A 6 16.38 21.61 -0.74
CA ARG A 6 15.78 20.72 0.29
C ARG A 6 14.81 19.71 -0.33
N VAL A 7 13.92 20.18 -1.20
CA VAL A 7 12.97 19.32 -1.93
C VAL A 7 13.72 18.30 -2.79
N LEU A 8 14.71 18.75 -3.56
CA LEU A 8 15.52 17.86 -4.41
C LEU A 8 16.25 16.79 -3.59
N VAL A 9 16.81 17.15 -2.43
CA VAL A 9 17.47 16.20 -1.53
C VAL A 9 16.46 15.16 -1.02
N LEU A 10 15.26 15.56 -0.57
CA LEU A 10 14.24 14.60 -0.14
C LEU A 10 13.81 13.65 -1.26
N VAL A 11 13.53 14.21 -2.44
CA VAL A 11 13.15 13.43 -3.63
C VAL A 11 14.26 12.43 -3.98
N ALA A 12 15.51 12.89 -4.04
CA ALA A 12 16.65 12.04 -4.37
C ALA A 12 16.84 10.93 -3.33
N VAL A 13 16.79 11.25 -2.03
CA VAL A 13 16.93 10.26 -0.96
C VAL A 13 15.83 9.21 -1.04
N VAL A 14 14.56 9.62 -1.15
CA VAL A 14 13.42 8.69 -1.26
C VAL A 14 13.56 7.82 -2.51
N LEU A 15 13.71 8.43 -3.69
CA LEU A 15 13.78 7.65 -4.93
C LEU A 15 14.98 6.71 -4.95
N LEU A 16 16.18 7.18 -4.59
CA LEU A 16 17.39 6.34 -4.57
C LEU A 16 17.25 5.19 -3.56
N TYR A 17 16.73 5.48 -2.38
CA TYR A 17 16.55 4.47 -1.34
C TYR A 17 15.53 3.40 -1.74
N TYR A 18 14.33 3.79 -2.20
CA TYR A 18 13.29 2.82 -2.56
C TYR A 18 13.58 2.11 -3.88
N TRP A 19 14.19 2.78 -4.85
CA TRP A 19 14.49 2.15 -6.14
C TRP A 19 15.73 1.27 -6.09
N LEU A 20 16.86 1.81 -5.61
CA LEU A 20 18.14 1.10 -5.62
C LEU A 20 18.40 0.39 -4.28
N GLY A 21 18.32 1.14 -3.17
CA GLY A 21 18.66 0.64 -1.84
C GLY A 21 17.87 -0.61 -1.46
N LYS A 22 16.54 -0.54 -1.52
CA LYS A 22 15.66 -1.69 -1.23
C LYS A 22 15.83 -2.83 -2.23
N ALA A 23 16.06 -2.55 -3.52
CA ALA A 23 16.27 -3.62 -4.50
C ALA A 23 17.53 -4.44 -4.21
N VAL A 24 18.63 -3.78 -3.84
CA VAL A 24 19.87 -4.45 -3.41
C VAL A 24 19.64 -5.22 -2.11
N LEU A 25 19.02 -4.57 -1.12
CA LEU A 25 18.73 -5.17 0.18
C LEU A 25 17.89 -6.44 0.05
N PHE A 26 16.80 -6.39 -0.72
CA PHE A 26 15.89 -7.51 -0.93
C PHE A 26 16.54 -8.70 -1.65
N ARG A 27 17.44 -8.44 -2.60
CA ARG A 27 18.25 -9.51 -3.21
C ARG A 27 19.18 -10.16 -2.20
N ALA A 28 19.87 -9.36 -1.39
CA ALA A 28 20.81 -9.85 -0.38
C ALA A 28 20.10 -10.72 0.67
N VAL A 29 18.95 -10.27 1.20
CA VAL A 29 18.22 -11.04 2.22
C VAL A 29 17.51 -12.27 1.65
N ARG A 30 17.09 -12.26 0.38
CA ARG A 30 16.61 -13.48 -0.31
C ARG A 30 17.72 -14.52 -0.43
N HIS A 31 18.92 -14.09 -0.79
CA HIS A 31 20.08 -14.97 -0.83
C HIS A 31 20.39 -15.52 0.57
N LEU A 32 20.37 -14.66 1.60
CA LEU A 32 20.56 -15.08 2.99
C LEU A 32 19.49 -16.10 3.44
N ALA A 33 18.22 -15.90 3.09
CA ALA A 33 17.13 -16.82 3.41
C ALA A 33 17.24 -18.18 2.73
N ALA A 34 17.90 -18.24 1.56
CA ALA A 34 18.18 -19.47 0.82
C ALA A 34 19.36 -20.25 1.42
N VAL A 35 20.42 -19.55 1.86
CA VAL A 35 21.63 -20.17 2.41
C VAL A 35 21.49 -20.53 3.88
N THR A 36 20.73 -19.73 4.65
CA THR A 36 20.57 -19.94 6.09
C THR A 36 19.36 -20.81 6.43
N ARG A 37 19.45 -21.52 7.55
CA ARG A 37 18.33 -22.23 8.19
C ARG A 37 17.79 -21.47 9.41
N ILE A 38 18.03 -20.16 9.47
CA ILE A 38 17.60 -19.32 10.59
C ILE A 38 16.07 -19.26 10.59
N GLY A 39 15.48 -19.53 11.76
CA GLY A 39 14.04 -19.58 11.98
C GLY A 39 13.51 -20.99 12.32
N PRO A 40 12.23 -21.12 12.69
CA PRO A 40 11.60 -22.40 12.95
C PRO A 40 11.76 -23.37 11.77
N ALA A 41 12.06 -24.65 12.07
CA ALA A 41 12.24 -25.70 11.05
C ALA A 41 11.05 -25.88 10.10
N ARG A 42 9.84 -25.48 10.54
CA ARG A 42 8.60 -25.53 9.75
C ARG A 42 8.50 -24.45 8.66
N TRP A 43 9.36 -23.44 8.66
CA TRP A 43 9.31 -22.38 7.65
C TRP A 43 9.96 -22.85 6.35
N ASN A 44 9.24 -22.67 5.25
CA ASN A 44 9.83 -22.84 3.92
C ASN A 44 10.70 -21.62 3.55
N THR A 45 11.54 -21.75 2.51
CA THR A 45 12.45 -20.69 2.08
C THR A 45 11.74 -19.39 1.69
N ALA A 46 10.54 -19.48 1.10
CA ALA A 46 9.77 -18.30 0.72
C ALA A 46 9.25 -17.52 1.94
N GLN A 47 8.79 -18.23 2.98
CA GLN A 47 8.37 -17.62 4.25
C GLN A 47 9.55 -16.94 4.96
N ARG A 48 10.72 -17.60 5.00
CA ARG A 48 11.95 -16.99 5.53
C ARG A 48 12.30 -15.71 4.79
N ALA A 49 12.29 -15.75 3.46
CA ALA A 49 12.60 -14.60 2.62
C ALA A 49 11.64 -13.43 2.89
N ASP A 50 10.33 -13.68 2.93
CA ASP A 50 9.32 -12.65 3.20
C ASP A 50 9.52 -11.98 4.58
N VAL A 51 9.81 -12.78 5.62
CA VAL A 51 10.08 -12.25 6.97
C VAL A 51 11.38 -11.45 7.01
N PHE A 52 12.44 -11.93 6.35
CA PHE A 52 13.72 -11.23 6.29
C PHE A 52 13.64 -9.93 5.49
N GLU A 53 12.90 -9.92 4.39
CA GLU A 53 12.63 -8.71 3.61
C GLU A 53 11.89 -7.66 4.46
N LEU A 54 10.87 -8.07 5.23
CA LEU A 54 10.15 -7.17 6.13
C LEU A 54 11.06 -6.61 7.24
N ALA A 55 11.80 -7.49 7.93
CA ALA A 55 12.71 -7.08 9.00
C ALA A 55 13.81 -6.14 8.48
N ALA A 56 14.39 -6.46 7.32
CA ALA A 56 15.39 -5.62 6.69
C ALA A 56 14.82 -4.28 6.24
N ALA A 57 13.61 -4.24 5.68
CA ALA A 57 12.94 -2.99 5.30
C ALA A 57 12.70 -2.08 6.51
N GLY A 58 12.23 -2.64 7.63
CA GLY A 58 12.05 -1.90 8.88
C GLY A 58 13.38 -1.36 9.43
N ALA A 59 14.40 -2.22 9.52
CA ALA A 59 15.72 -1.80 10.00
C ALA A 59 16.38 -0.74 9.11
N SER A 60 16.30 -0.89 7.79
CA SER A 60 16.87 0.10 6.86
C SER A 60 16.10 1.42 6.88
N HIS A 61 14.77 1.42 7.11
CA HIS A 61 14.04 2.66 7.36
C HIS A 61 14.55 3.39 8.60
N VAL A 62 14.79 2.68 9.71
CA VAL A 62 15.33 3.30 10.93
C VAL A 62 16.68 3.97 10.66
N VAL A 63 17.55 3.32 9.87
CA VAL A 63 18.84 3.90 9.46
C VAL A 63 18.63 5.16 8.61
N VAL A 64 17.71 5.13 7.64
CA VAL A 64 17.38 6.30 6.81
C VAL A 64 16.82 7.45 7.65
N VAL A 65 15.93 7.15 8.59
CA VAL A 65 15.39 8.13 9.55
C VAL A 65 16.52 8.75 10.36
N ALA A 66 17.41 7.94 10.94
CA ALA A 66 18.53 8.45 11.73
C ALA A 66 19.45 9.36 10.90
N ALA A 67 19.75 8.98 9.66
CA ALA A 67 20.54 9.80 8.75
C ALA A 67 19.84 11.12 8.42
N LEU A 68 18.53 11.10 8.14
CA LEU A 68 17.76 12.31 7.87
C LEU A 68 17.64 13.21 9.09
N LEU A 69 17.43 12.69 10.29
CA LEU A 69 17.44 13.48 11.53
C LEU A 69 18.80 14.16 11.72
N ALA A 70 19.90 13.44 11.50
CA ALA A 70 21.25 14.00 11.60
C ALA A 70 21.51 15.12 10.57
N VAL A 71 21.08 14.94 9.32
CA VAL A 71 21.25 15.93 8.24
C VAL A 71 20.35 17.15 8.44
N THR A 72 19.13 16.97 8.93
CA THR A 72 18.15 18.05 9.09
C THR A 72 18.27 18.79 10.41
N GLY A 73 18.92 18.20 11.42
CA GLY A 73 19.00 18.74 12.78
C GLY A 73 17.69 18.62 13.57
N ILE A 74 16.69 17.91 13.05
CA ILE A 74 15.41 17.70 13.72
C ILE A 74 15.60 16.68 14.85
N GLY A 75 15.18 17.03 16.07
CA GLY A 75 15.27 16.14 17.22
C GLY A 75 14.24 15.01 17.20
N PRO A 76 14.51 13.87 17.87
CA PRO A 76 13.57 12.73 17.93
C PRO A 76 12.36 12.98 18.84
N GLY A 77 12.27 14.15 19.48
CA GLY A 77 11.24 14.48 20.47
C GLY A 77 9.81 14.35 19.96
N MET A 78 9.58 14.50 18.65
CA MET A 78 8.26 14.37 18.01
C MET A 78 7.65 12.96 18.12
N LEU A 79 8.45 11.92 18.35
CA LEU A 79 7.94 10.57 18.64
C LEU A 79 7.59 10.39 20.11
N VAL A 80 8.42 10.95 20.99
CA VAL A 80 8.34 10.67 22.43
C VAL A 80 7.25 11.50 23.09
N SER A 81 7.00 12.73 22.60
CA SER A 81 6.01 13.65 23.17
C SER A 81 4.59 13.10 23.15
N GLY A 82 4.19 12.41 22.08
CA GLY A 82 2.82 11.94 21.93
C GLY A 82 2.47 10.73 22.79
N LEU A 83 3.45 9.99 23.30
CA LEU A 83 3.22 8.87 24.23
C LEU A 83 2.69 9.36 25.59
N ALA A 84 2.94 10.63 25.94
CA ALA A 84 2.40 11.25 27.15
C ALA A 84 0.93 11.72 27.01
N ARG A 85 0.36 11.62 25.80
CA ARG A 85 -0.96 12.17 25.45
C ARG A 85 -1.91 11.06 24.98
N PRO A 86 -2.44 10.22 25.89
CA PRO A 86 -3.27 9.06 25.53
C PRO A 86 -4.52 9.44 24.74
N GLU A 87 -5.05 10.66 24.92
CA GLU A 87 -6.18 11.19 24.16
C GLU A 87 -5.87 11.31 22.66
N LEU A 88 -4.63 11.67 22.30
CA LEU A 88 -4.20 11.73 20.91
C LEU A 88 -4.04 10.34 20.32
N LEU A 89 -3.57 9.37 21.10
CA LEU A 89 -3.45 7.98 20.64
C LEU A 89 -4.84 7.39 20.34
N GLY A 90 -5.84 7.68 21.18
CA GLY A 90 -7.24 7.31 20.93
C GLY A 90 -7.78 7.94 19.64
N LEU A 91 -7.48 9.21 19.39
CA LEU A 91 -7.80 9.87 18.13
C LEU A 91 -7.12 9.18 16.94
N GLY A 92 -5.86 8.77 17.10
CA GLY A 92 -5.13 7.98 16.10
C GLY A 92 -5.88 6.71 15.70
N VAL A 93 -6.44 5.96 16.66
CA VAL A 93 -7.25 4.77 16.35
C VAL A 93 -8.46 5.13 15.48
N LEU A 94 -9.20 6.18 15.85
CA LEU A 94 -10.38 6.61 15.10
C LEU A 94 -10.01 7.08 13.68
N LEU A 95 -8.90 7.82 13.54
CA LEU A 95 -8.37 8.24 12.25
C LEU A 95 -8.05 7.03 11.36
N GLY A 96 -7.31 6.04 11.88
CA GLY A 96 -6.96 4.84 11.11
C GLY A 96 -8.17 4.06 10.58
N ILE A 97 -9.22 3.93 11.40
CA ILE A 97 -10.50 3.31 10.98
C ILE A 97 -11.17 4.14 9.87
N GLY A 98 -11.26 5.45 10.07
CA GLY A 98 -11.87 6.36 9.10
C GLY A 98 -11.15 6.37 7.75
N GLU A 99 -9.82 6.42 7.76
CA GLU A 99 -8.98 6.38 6.57
C GLU A 99 -9.15 5.08 5.79
N LEU A 100 -9.23 3.95 6.49
CA LEU A 100 -9.48 2.67 5.85
C LEU A 100 -10.86 2.65 5.18
N ALA A 101 -11.88 3.13 5.87
CA ALA A 101 -13.24 3.16 5.34
C ALA A 101 -13.31 4.02 4.06
N ILE A 102 -12.72 5.22 4.09
CA ILE A 102 -12.65 6.13 2.94
C ILE A 102 -11.82 5.52 1.81
N GLY A 103 -10.62 5.03 2.11
CA GLY A 103 -9.74 4.41 1.11
C GLY A 103 -10.40 3.20 0.44
N SER A 104 -11.07 2.34 1.21
CA SER A 104 -11.81 1.18 0.70
C SER A 104 -12.99 1.60 -0.18
N LEU A 105 -13.74 2.64 0.22
CA LEU A 105 -14.86 3.17 -0.56
C LEU A 105 -14.37 3.73 -1.90
N ILE A 106 -13.31 4.53 -1.90
CA ILE A 106 -12.73 5.10 -3.12
C ILE A 106 -12.19 3.97 -4.03
N CYS A 107 -11.46 3.00 -3.47
CA CYS A 107 -10.99 1.85 -4.23
C CYS A 107 -12.13 1.10 -4.91
N ARG A 108 -13.21 0.82 -4.18
CA ARG A 108 -14.39 0.16 -4.73
C ARG A 108 -15.02 0.96 -5.87
N ALA A 109 -15.21 2.25 -5.68
CA ALA A 109 -15.75 3.13 -6.71
C ALA A 109 -14.88 3.12 -7.99
N LEU A 110 -13.55 3.19 -7.85
CA LEU A 110 -12.62 3.13 -8.98
C LEU A 110 -12.68 1.80 -9.74
N ILE A 111 -12.82 0.67 -9.01
CA ILE A 111 -12.98 -0.65 -9.64
C ILE A 111 -14.30 -0.72 -10.40
N GLU A 112 -15.39 -0.27 -9.81
CA GLU A 112 -16.72 -0.28 -10.43
C GLU A 112 -16.76 0.59 -11.70
N VAL A 113 -16.15 1.78 -11.67
CA VAL A 113 -16.00 2.65 -12.84
C VAL A 113 -15.20 1.95 -13.95
N LYS A 114 -14.06 1.34 -13.60
CA LYS A 114 -13.19 0.64 -14.55
C LYS A 114 -13.88 -0.56 -15.20
N LEU A 115 -14.62 -1.35 -14.41
CA LEU A 115 -15.37 -2.51 -14.90
C LEU A 115 -16.56 -2.08 -15.78
N SER A 116 -17.23 -0.99 -15.43
CA SER A 116 -18.35 -0.44 -16.21
C SER A 116 -17.90 0.11 -17.57
N GLY A 117 -16.71 0.73 -17.63
CA GLY A 117 -16.12 1.24 -18.87
C GLY A 117 -15.62 0.16 -19.83
N GLY A 118 -15.13 -0.97 -19.30
CA GLY A 118 -14.60 -2.07 -20.12
C GLY A 118 -15.64 -2.84 -20.92
N GLY A 119 -16.91 -2.83 -20.48
CA GLY A 119 -18.01 -3.57 -21.12
C GLY A 119 -18.51 -3.00 -22.44
N ARG A 120 -18.16 -1.74 -22.78
CA ARG A 120 -18.62 -1.09 -24.03
C ARG A 120 -17.73 -1.36 -25.25
N ARG A 121 -16.60 -2.08 -25.11
CA ARG A 121 -15.62 -2.29 -26.20
C ARG A 121 -15.60 -3.69 -26.84
N ARG A 122 -16.60 -4.56 -26.60
CA ARG A 122 -16.78 -5.84 -27.33
C ARG A 122 -18.20 -5.89 -27.91
N GLY A 123 -18.42 -5.81 -29.23
CA GLY A 123 -17.46 -5.74 -30.34
C GLY A 123 -18.15 -5.20 -31.61
N PRO A 124 -17.42 -5.14 -32.75
CA PRO A 124 -18.05 -4.96 -34.05
C PRO A 124 -19.09 -6.06 -34.22
N ALA A 125 -20.30 -5.68 -34.65
CA ALA A 125 -21.33 -6.61 -35.05
C ALA A 125 -20.67 -7.67 -35.95
N VAL A 126 -20.71 -8.95 -35.54
CA VAL A 126 -20.42 -10.05 -36.45
C VAL A 126 -21.35 -9.82 -37.63
N PRO A 127 -20.86 -9.56 -38.86
CA PRO A 127 -21.75 -9.45 -40.00
C PRO A 127 -22.46 -10.79 -40.11
N ALA A 128 -23.79 -10.74 -39.97
CA ALA A 128 -24.67 -11.86 -40.17
C ALA A 128 -24.62 -12.27 -41.64
N ASN A 129 -23.59 -13.02 -42.03
CA ASN A 129 -23.50 -13.61 -43.36
C ASN A 129 -22.64 -14.88 -43.30
N SER A 130 -23.34 -16.00 -43.14
CA SER A 130 -23.11 -17.22 -43.93
C SER A 130 -24.25 -18.19 -43.68
N ALA A 131 -25.44 -17.80 -44.17
CA ALA A 131 -26.48 -18.76 -44.51
C ALA A 131 -26.08 -19.45 -45.82
N ARG A 132 -25.56 -20.68 -45.73
CA ARG A 132 -25.68 -21.69 -46.80
C ARG A 132 -25.28 -23.08 -46.29
N HIS A 133 -26.30 -23.87 -45.94
CA HIS A 133 -26.39 -25.32 -46.16
C HIS A 133 -27.88 -25.63 -45.99
N VAL A 134 -28.65 -25.72 -47.09
CA VAL A 134 -28.90 -26.93 -47.90
C VAL A 134 -29.39 -28.08 -47.03
N GLY A 135 -30.63 -28.47 -47.30
CA GLY A 135 -31.54 -29.13 -46.37
C GLY A 135 -31.29 -30.60 -46.08
N VAL A 136 -31.86 -31.03 -44.96
CA VAL A 136 -32.30 -32.40 -44.70
C VAL A 136 -33.56 -32.31 -43.83
N SER A 137 -34.69 -32.80 -44.36
CA SER A 137 -35.94 -32.98 -43.63
C SER A 137 -35.79 -34.13 -42.66
N GLY A 138 -35.97 -33.87 -41.36
CA GLY A 138 -35.95 -34.89 -40.31
C GLY A 138 -36.76 -34.44 -39.10
N THR A 139 -37.82 -35.19 -38.82
CA THR A 139 -38.83 -35.00 -37.78
C THR A 139 -38.28 -35.00 -36.35
N GLY A 140 -38.58 -33.91 -35.62
CA GLY A 140 -39.08 -33.99 -34.23
C GLY A 140 -38.08 -34.29 -33.11
N VAL A 141 -37.35 -33.27 -32.63
CA VAL A 141 -36.92 -33.17 -31.23
C VAL A 141 -37.02 -31.71 -30.78
N ARG A 142 -37.70 -31.50 -29.64
CA ARG A 142 -38.07 -30.20 -29.05
C ARG A 142 -36.84 -29.34 -28.77
N ALA A 143 -36.76 -28.16 -29.40
CA ALA A 143 -35.65 -27.24 -29.25
C ALA A 143 -35.57 -26.68 -27.81
N PRO A 144 -34.41 -26.77 -27.12
CA PRO A 144 -34.26 -26.18 -25.81
C PRO A 144 -34.30 -24.66 -25.91
N THR A 145 -35.21 -24.05 -25.16
CA THR A 145 -35.41 -22.61 -25.06
C THR A 145 -34.11 -21.96 -24.55
N PRO A 146 -33.58 -20.89 -25.19
CA PRO A 146 -32.38 -20.23 -24.70
C PRO A 146 -32.71 -19.52 -23.39
N VAL A 147 -32.29 -20.10 -22.28
CA VAL A 147 -32.37 -19.49 -20.95
C VAL A 147 -31.43 -18.28 -20.94
N ARG A 148 -31.98 -17.12 -21.29
CA ARG A 148 -31.28 -15.84 -21.36
C ARG A 148 -31.37 -15.14 -20.01
N THR A 149 -30.56 -15.55 -19.06
CA THR A 149 -30.19 -14.80 -17.83
C THR A 149 -29.06 -15.62 -17.17
N ARG A 150 -27.87 -15.09 -16.89
CA ARG A 150 -27.61 -14.25 -15.70
C ARG A 150 -26.34 -13.40 -15.87
N PRO A 151 -26.46 -12.09 -16.18
CA PRO A 151 -25.32 -11.16 -16.21
C PRO A 151 -24.78 -10.75 -14.82
N ARG A 152 -25.36 -11.25 -13.71
CA ARG A 152 -25.08 -10.74 -12.35
C ARG A 152 -24.03 -11.57 -11.59
N GLU A 153 -23.91 -12.86 -11.88
CA GLU A 153 -22.94 -13.77 -11.21
C GLU A 153 -21.49 -13.45 -11.59
N ASP A 154 -21.23 -13.08 -12.85
CA ASP A 154 -19.89 -12.75 -13.36
C ASP A 154 -19.28 -11.52 -12.67
N ARG A 155 -20.10 -10.55 -12.25
CA ARG A 155 -19.58 -9.34 -11.57
C ARG A 155 -18.98 -9.65 -10.21
N GLY A 156 -19.60 -10.54 -9.43
CA GLY A 156 -19.13 -10.91 -8.09
C GLY A 156 -17.79 -11.65 -8.14
N LEU A 157 -17.60 -12.51 -9.15
CA LEU A 157 -16.35 -13.22 -9.40
C LEU A 157 -15.22 -12.25 -9.78
N SER A 158 -15.54 -11.19 -10.54
CA SER A 158 -14.55 -10.16 -10.91
C SER A 158 -14.00 -9.42 -9.69
N LEU A 159 -14.86 -8.99 -8.76
CA LEU A 159 -14.46 -8.24 -7.56
C LEU A 159 -13.61 -9.08 -6.61
N ARG A 160 -14.02 -10.33 -6.35
CA ARG A 160 -13.22 -11.25 -5.52
C ARG A 160 -11.85 -11.52 -6.13
N SER A 161 -11.79 -11.70 -7.45
CA SER A 161 -10.52 -11.88 -8.16
C SER A 161 -9.62 -10.65 -8.06
N TRP A 162 -10.22 -9.46 -7.98
CA TRP A 162 -9.53 -8.18 -7.88
C TRP A 162 -8.94 -7.98 -6.48
N LEU A 163 -9.74 -8.25 -5.44
CA LEU A 163 -9.31 -8.23 -4.05
C LEU A 163 -8.25 -9.30 -3.74
N GLY A 164 -8.31 -10.46 -4.39
CA GLY A 164 -7.25 -11.46 -4.28
C GLY A 164 -5.90 -10.96 -4.81
N ARG A 165 -5.91 -10.16 -5.88
CA ARG A 165 -4.70 -9.59 -6.48
C ARG A 165 -4.19 -8.34 -5.76
N SER A 166 -5.05 -7.63 -5.03
CA SER A 166 -4.64 -6.46 -4.23
C SER A 166 -3.74 -6.81 -3.05
N ARG A 167 -3.65 -8.10 -2.67
CA ARG A 167 -2.76 -8.61 -1.60
C ARG A 167 -1.33 -8.94 -2.07
N GLY A 168 -0.92 -8.46 -3.24
CA GLY A 168 0.43 -8.62 -3.78
C GLY A 168 1.46 -7.62 -3.21
N GLY A 169 2.68 -7.66 -3.74
CA GLY A 169 3.75 -6.70 -3.38
C GLY A 169 4.14 -6.77 -1.91
N TRP A 170 4.30 -5.60 -1.27
CA TRP A 170 4.74 -5.53 0.13
C TRP A 170 3.70 -6.06 1.14
N ILE A 171 2.40 -6.04 0.79
CA ILE A 171 1.33 -6.56 1.66
C ILE A 171 1.54 -8.06 1.93
N ARG A 172 2.05 -8.79 0.92
CA ARG A 172 2.37 -10.21 1.03
C ARG A 172 3.36 -10.49 2.17
N HIS A 173 4.41 -9.67 2.32
CA HIS A 173 5.42 -9.89 3.36
C HIS A 173 4.81 -9.76 4.76
N HIS A 174 3.91 -8.80 4.96
CA HIS A 174 3.24 -8.59 6.23
C HIS A 174 2.20 -9.68 6.54
N LEU A 175 1.43 -10.10 5.53
CA LEU A 175 0.53 -11.26 5.65
C LEU A 175 1.32 -12.52 6.02
N THR A 176 2.48 -12.74 5.40
CA THR A 176 3.35 -13.87 5.73
C THR A 176 3.86 -13.73 7.17
N ALA A 177 4.34 -12.56 7.58
CA ALA A 177 4.80 -12.31 8.94
C ALA A 177 3.71 -12.59 9.99
N LEU A 178 2.48 -12.08 9.80
CA LEU A 178 1.35 -12.35 10.69
C LEU A 178 0.97 -13.83 10.77
N LYS A 179 1.19 -14.60 9.68
CA LYS A 179 0.92 -16.04 9.65
C LYS A 179 1.97 -16.88 10.36
N VAL A 180 3.24 -16.45 10.34
CA VAL A 180 4.36 -17.32 10.75
C VAL A 180 5.05 -16.89 12.04
N LEU A 181 4.95 -15.62 12.41
CA LEU A 181 5.49 -15.05 13.64
C LEU A 181 4.41 -14.97 14.72
N PRO A 182 4.80 -14.93 16.02
CA PRO A 182 3.90 -14.46 17.07
C PRO A 182 3.37 -13.06 16.75
N LEU A 183 2.11 -12.79 17.09
CA LEU A 183 1.42 -11.55 16.77
C LEU A 183 2.22 -10.30 17.19
N TRP A 184 2.77 -10.29 18.40
CA TRP A 184 3.56 -9.16 18.90
C TRP A 184 4.81 -8.87 18.04
N ALA A 185 5.45 -9.90 17.49
CA ALA A 185 6.64 -9.73 16.64
C ALA A 185 6.24 -9.19 15.27
N ALA A 186 5.16 -9.71 14.67
CA ALA A 186 4.64 -9.21 13.40
C ALA A 186 4.17 -7.75 13.52
N LEU A 187 3.46 -7.40 14.60
CA LEU A 187 3.04 -6.03 14.89
C LEU A 187 4.24 -5.13 15.19
N GLY A 188 5.27 -5.63 15.89
CA GLY A 188 6.50 -4.88 16.13
C GLY A 188 7.24 -4.53 14.84
N LEU A 189 7.43 -5.49 13.93
CA LEU A 189 8.04 -5.24 12.62
C LEU A 189 7.24 -4.23 11.78
N THR A 190 5.92 -4.42 11.73
CA THR A 190 5.00 -3.50 11.03
C THR A 190 5.07 -2.10 11.64
N GLY A 191 4.99 -2.01 12.97
CA GLY A 191 5.02 -0.76 13.71
C GLY A 191 6.32 0.02 13.52
N VAL A 192 7.47 -0.66 13.53
CA VAL A 192 8.78 -0.02 13.25
C VAL A 192 8.81 0.55 11.84
N GLN A 193 8.34 -0.21 10.85
CA GLN A 193 8.30 0.25 9.46
C GLN A 193 7.38 1.48 9.32
N VAL A 194 6.16 1.37 9.81
CA VAL A 194 5.13 2.43 9.76
C VAL A 194 5.58 3.68 10.51
N ALA A 195 6.12 3.54 11.72
CA ALA A 195 6.63 4.66 12.50
C ALA A 195 7.75 5.40 11.76
N SER A 196 8.62 4.65 11.08
CA SER A 196 9.68 5.25 10.28
C SER A 196 9.13 6.00 9.07
N GLU A 197 8.11 5.47 8.39
CA GLU A 197 7.44 6.18 7.29
C GLU A 197 6.80 7.49 7.77
N GLU A 198 6.03 7.45 8.86
CA GLU A 198 5.43 8.66 9.42
C GLU A 198 6.48 9.68 9.86
N LEU A 199 7.59 9.23 10.46
CA LEU A 199 8.70 10.12 10.78
C LEU A 199 9.33 10.76 9.54
N VAL A 200 9.59 10.01 8.46
CA VAL A 200 10.19 10.57 7.25
C VAL A 200 9.26 11.60 6.61
N PHE A 201 8.00 11.23 6.38
CA PHE A 201 7.09 12.05 5.57
C PHE A 201 6.41 13.14 6.38
N ARG A 202 6.05 12.92 7.65
CA ARG A 202 5.35 13.92 8.47
C ARG A 202 6.34 14.63 9.38
N GLY A 203 7.06 13.87 10.21
CA GLY A 203 8.04 14.43 11.14
C GLY A 203 9.12 15.28 10.46
N ILE A 204 9.82 14.71 9.49
CA ILE A 204 11.01 15.31 8.87
C ILE A 204 10.63 16.17 7.68
N ALA A 205 9.95 15.62 6.67
CA ALA A 205 9.69 16.36 5.43
C ALA A 205 8.83 17.62 5.65
N LEU A 206 7.75 17.55 6.45
CA LEU A 206 6.91 18.72 6.71
C LEU A 206 7.62 19.76 7.58
N THR A 207 8.37 19.34 8.60
CA THR A 207 9.12 20.26 9.47
C THR A 207 10.26 20.93 8.71
N TRP A 208 11.02 20.18 7.91
CA TRP A 208 12.17 20.70 7.19
C TRP A 208 11.80 21.64 6.03
N LEU A 209 10.60 21.45 5.46
CA LEU A 209 10.03 22.31 4.43
C LEU A 209 9.04 23.35 4.98
N ARG A 210 8.89 23.48 6.31
CA ARG A 210 7.87 24.35 6.91
C ARG A 210 8.00 25.81 6.46
N ASP A 211 9.24 26.31 6.37
CA ASP A 211 9.56 27.68 5.92
C ASP A 211 9.19 27.94 4.45
N ALA A 212 9.01 26.90 3.64
CA ALA A 212 8.58 27.00 2.25
C ALA A 212 7.06 27.25 2.10
N GLY A 213 6.32 27.20 3.20
CA GLY A 213 4.88 27.33 3.23
C GLY A 213 4.13 25.99 3.15
N PRO A 214 2.85 25.97 3.57
CA PRO A 214 2.06 24.76 3.70
C PRO A 214 1.91 24.00 2.38
N PHE A 215 1.71 24.72 1.27
CA PHE A 215 1.49 24.09 -0.03
C PHE A 215 2.68 23.23 -0.46
N VAL A 216 3.90 23.78 -0.41
CA VAL A 216 5.12 23.07 -0.83
C VAL A 216 5.41 21.89 0.11
N ALA A 217 5.32 22.11 1.42
CA ALA A 217 5.58 21.07 2.41
C ALA A 217 4.59 19.90 2.27
N LEU A 218 3.29 20.17 2.28
CA LEU A 218 2.23 19.16 2.19
C LEU A 218 2.29 18.42 0.86
N SER A 219 2.34 19.14 -0.28
CA SER A 219 2.36 18.50 -1.59
C SER A 219 3.59 17.59 -1.76
N THR A 220 4.77 18.05 -1.35
CA THR A 220 6.01 17.25 -1.44
C THR A 220 5.91 15.99 -0.58
N SER A 221 5.48 16.12 0.68
CA SER A 221 5.31 14.98 1.59
C SER A 221 4.30 13.96 1.06
N ILE A 222 3.13 14.42 0.62
CA ILE A 222 2.05 13.56 0.09
C ILE A 222 2.50 12.84 -1.18
N VAL A 223 3.08 13.56 -2.14
CA VAL A 223 3.53 12.96 -3.41
C VAL A 223 4.60 11.92 -3.16
N LEU A 224 5.61 12.22 -2.33
CA LEU A 224 6.67 11.25 -2.02
C LEU A 224 6.12 10.02 -1.29
N PHE A 225 5.21 10.21 -0.34
CA PHE A 225 4.55 9.10 0.36
C PHE A 225 3.76 8.21 -0.62
N VAL A 226 2.95 8.79 -1.51
CA VAL A 226 2.17 8.04 -2.50
C VAL A 226 3.07 7.32 -3.51
N VAL A 227 4.10 7.99 -4.02
CA VAL A 227 5.07 7.40 -4.95
C VAL A 227 5.77 6.21 -4.31
N MET A 228 6.15 6.32 -3.04
CA MET A 228 6.71 5.21 -2.27
C MET A 228 5.78 3.99 -2.28
N GLN A 229 4.46 4.17 -2.08
CA GLN A 229 3.50 3.06 -2.05
C GLN A 229 3.41 2.28 -3.38
N ALA A 230 3.81 2.88 -4.50
CA ALA A 230 3.86 2.22 -5.81
C ALA A 230 5.03 1.24 -5.93
N PHE A 231 6.12 1.44 -5.19
CA PHE A 231 7.30 0.61 -5.31
C PHE A 231 7.03 -0.83 -4.85
N PHE A 232 7.71 -1.78 -5.50
CA PHE A 232 7.59 -3.22 -5.23
C PHE A 232 6.19 -3.82 -5.44
N MET A 233 5.29 -3.11 -6.13
CA MET A 233 4.05 -3.67 -6.63
C MET A 233 4.27 -4.36 -7.96
N SER A 234 3.89 -5.65 -8.05
CA SER A 234 4.05 -6.43 -9.28
C SER A 234 3.02 -6.09 -10.35
N THR A 235 1.89 -5.49 -9.97
CA THR A 235 0.80 -5.12 -10.88
C THR A 235 0.13 -3.83 -10.45
N TRP A 236 -0.45 -3.10 -11.41
CA TRP A 236 -1.28 -1.93 -11.14
C TRP A 236 -2.49 -2.24 -10.24
N GLN A 237 -3.07 -3.44 -10.37
CA GLN A 237 -4.19 -3.88 -9.53
C GLN A 237 -3.76 -4.06 -8.07
N GLY A 238 -2.57 -4.63 -7.86
CA GLY A 238 -1.89 -4.68 -6.56
C GLY A 238 -1.66 -3.30 -5.95
N ALA A 239 -1.22 -2.35 -6.77
CA ALA A 239 -0.84 -1.01 -6.33
C ALA A 239 -2.02 -0.10 -5.96
N MET A 240 -3.22 -0.34 -6.51
CA MET A 240 -4.30 0.64 -6.39
C MET A 240 -4.74 0.90 -4.94
N PHE A 241 -4.87 -0.16 -4.12
CA PHE A 241 -5.27 0.02 -2.72
C PHE A 241 -4.21 0.77 -1.90
N PRO A 242 -2.92 0.38 -1.94
CA PRO A 242 -1.83 1.16 -1.35
C PRO A 242 -1.74 2.61 -1.86
N LEU A 243 -1.95 2.86 -3.15
CA LEU A 243 -1.92 4.21 -3.71
C LEU A 243 -3.08 5.07 -3.21
N VAL A 244 -4.30 4.55 -3.25
CA VAL A 244 -5.49 5.29 -2.79
C VAL A 244 -5.43 5.50 -1.28
N GLY A 245 -5.10 4.47 -0.50
CA GLY A 245 -4.87 4.59 0.93
C GLY A 245 -3.76 5.59 1.23
N GLY A 246 -2.67 5.54 0.46
CA GLY A 246 -1.55 6.47 0.54
C GLY A 246 -1.95 7.92 0.29
N VAL A 247 -2.86 8.18 -0.66
CA VAL A 247 -3.39 9.53 -0.92
C VAL A 247 -4.24 10.01 0.25
N VAL A 248 -5.20 9.18 0.72
CA VAL A 248 -6.09 9.53 1.83
C VAL A 248 -5.28 9.82 3.09
N MET A 249 -4.43 8.88 3.50
CA MET A 249 -3.57 9.01 4.66
C MET A 249 -2.52 10.11 4.49
N GLY A 250 -1.99 10.30 3.27
CA GLY A 250 -1.10 11.42 2.92
C GLY A 250 -1.73 12.75 3.29
N VAL A 251 -2.94 12.99 2.80
CA VAL A 251 -3.70 14.22 3.04
C VAL A 251 -4.07 14.37 4.52
N VAL A 252 -4.69 13.34 5.11
CA VAL A 252 -5.18 13.41 6.49
C VAL A 252 -4.03 13.59 7.48
N HIS A 253 -3.00 12.73 7.43
CA HIS A 253 -1.85 12.85 8.32
C HIS A 253 -1.07 14.13 8.09
N GLY A 254 -0.92 14.57 6.84
CA GLY A 254 -0.23 15.82 6.52
C GLY A 254 -0.92 17.02 7.17
N LEU A 255 -2.25 17.11 7.06
CA LEU A 255 -3.04 18.18 7.66
C LEU A 255 -3.06 18.12 9.19
N VAL A 256 -3.25 16.91 9.77
CA VAL A 256 -3.24 16.72 11.22
C VAL A 256 -1.87 17.10 11.80
N PHE A 257 -0.77 16.64 11.18
CA PHE A 257 0.58 17.01 11.62
C PHE A 257 0.84 18.52 11.50
N TRP A 258 0.34 19.15 10.43
CA TRP A 258 0.51 20.58 10.23
C TRP A 258 -0.12 21.39 11.37
N ALA A 259 -1.30 20.97 11.82
CA ALA A 259 -2.04 21.58 12.92
C ALA A 259 -1.46 21.21 14.30
N VAL A 260 -1.08 19.96 14.50
CA VAL A 260 -0.55 19.41 15.75
C VAL A 260 0.72 18.60 15.40
N PRO A 261 1.93 19.16 15.57
CA PRO A 261 3.19 18.55 15.12
C PRO A 261 3.63 17.40 16.03
N ASP A 262 2.82 16.35 16.09
CA ASP A 262 3.02 15.13 16.86
C ASP A 262 2.84 13.91 15.95
N VAL A 263 3.86 13.05 15.90
CA VAL A 263 3.87 11.90 14.99
C VAL A 263 3.21 10.68 15.62
N ALA A 264 3.21 10.55 16.95
CA ALA A 264 2.71 9.36 17.63
C ALA A 264 1.25 8.99 17.28
N PRO A 265 0.27 9.92 17.29
CA PRO A 265 -1.11 9.57 16.91
C PRO A 265 -1.23 9.13 15.44
N LEU A 266 -0.37 9.64 14.56
CA LEU A 266 -0.33 9.27 13.14
C LEU A 266 0.25 7.87 12.95
N VAL A 267 1.26 7.50 13.74
CA VAL A 267 1.77 6.12 13.78
C VAL A 267 0.67 5.16 14.21
N VAL A 268 -0.08 5.50 15.27
CA VAL A 268 -1.22 4.68 15.72
C VAL A 268 -2.27 4.56 14.61
N ALA A 269 -2.64 5.67 13.97
CA ALA A 269 -3.58 5.67 12.86
C ALA A 269 -3.13 4.76 11.71
N HIS A 270 -1.87 4.88 11.28
CA HIS A 270 -1.33 4.06 10.20
C HIS A 270 -1.24 2.58 10.60
N VAL A 271 -0.83 2.24 11.82
CA VAL A 271 -0.83 0.84 12.30
C VAL A 271 -2.26 0.28 12.34
N VAL A 272 -3.24 1.05 12.81
CA VAL A 272 -4.65 0.62 12.84
C VAL A 272 -5.20 0.42 11.43
N PHE A 273 -4.98 1.38 10.53
CA PHE A 273 -5.29 1.24 9.11
C PHE A 273 -4.72 -0.07 8.55
N PHE A 274 -3.45 -0.34 8.85
CA PHE A 274 -2.75 -1.52 8.38
C PHE A 274 -3.36 -2.82 8.91
N VAL A 275 -3.61 -2.89 10.22
CA VAL A 275 -4.18 -4.07 10.89
C VAL A 275 -5.51 -4.44 10.24
N PHE A 276 -6.41 -3.48 10.05
CA PHE A 276 -7.70 -3.74 9.42
C PHE A 276 -7.62 -3.95 7.90
N ALA A 277 -6.63 -3.39 7.21
CA ALA A 277 -6.42 -3.65 5.79
C ALA A 277 -5.93 -5.09 5.53
N VAL A 278 -5.24 -5.67 6.51
CA VAL A 278 -4.54 -6.95 6.34
C VAL A 278 -5.31 -8.13 6.92
N ILE A 279 -6.04 -7.96 8.03
CA ILE A 279 -6.94 -8.96 8.63
C ILE A 279 -8.17 -9.17 7.72
#